data_AF-A0A930JH11-F1
#
_entry.id   AF-A0A930JH11-F1
#
_cell.length_a   1.000
_cell.length_b   1.000
_cell.length_c   1.000
_cell.angle_alpha   90.00
_cell.angle_beta   90.00
_cell.angle_gamma   90.00
#
_symmetry.space_group_name_H-M   'P 1'
#
loop_
_entity.id
_entity.type
_entity.pdbx_description
1 polymer ?
#
loop_
_entity_poly.entity_id
_entity_poly.type
_entity_poly.pdbx_seq_one_letter_code
_entity_poly.pdbx_strand_id
1 'polypeptide(L)' 'IEPTIGHLKADHRLSRNFYKGVKGDAINVLLAAAAYNFKRAMRVLLDLIKRISIELVSTGFMLKYSF' A
#
# COMPACT_ATOMS: atom_id res chain seq x y z
N ILE A 1 6.94 17.76 6.17
CA ILE A 1 5.73 17.23 6.87
C ILE A 1 4.45 17.57 6.07
N GLU A 2 4.33 18.79 5.55
CA GLU A 2 3.20 19.25 4.71
C GLU A 2 2.88 18.41 3.44
N PRO A 3 3.83 17.87 2.65
CA PRO A 3 3.47 17.14 1.44
C PRO A 3 2.71 15.84 1.76
N THR A 4 3.09 15.14 2.83
CA THR A 4 2.45 13.89 3.25
C THR A 4 1.02 14.12 3.75
N ILE A 5 0.78 15.22 4.47
CA ILE A 5 -0.56 15.60 4.95
C ILE A 5 -1.46 16.05 3.78
N GLY A 6 -0.89 16.74 2.79
CA GLY A 6 -1.59 17.11 1.55
C GLY A 6 -2.08 15.88 0.77
N HIS A 7 -1.21 14.88 0.58
CA HIS A 7 -1.58 13.60 -0.03
C HIS A 7 -2.64 12.85 0.78
N LEU A 8 -2.58 12.88 2.10
CA LEU A 8 -3.63 12.25 2.92
C LEU A 8 -4.99 12.94 2.73
N LYS A 9 -5.03 14.28 2.65
CA LYS A 9 -6.26 15.06 2.38
C LYS A 9 -6.86 14.79 1.01
N ALA A 10 -6.04 14.75 -0.04
CA ALA A 10 -6.51 14.55 -1.41
C ALA A 10 -6.77 13.07 -1.76
N ASP A 11 -5.83 12.18 -1.43
CA ASP A 11 -5.82 10.79 -1.92
C ASP A 11 -6.47 9.80 -0.95
N HIS A 12 -6.48 10.11 0.35
CA HIS A 12 -6.97 9.20 1.39
C HIS A 12 -8.22 9.72 2.12
N ARG A 13 -8.94 10.66 1.48
CA ARG A 13 -10.26 11.16 1.94
C ARG A 13 -10.25 11.73 3.37
N LEU A 14 -9.09 12.16 3.88
CA LEU A 14 -8.99 12.85 5.19
C LEU A 14 -9.95 14.06 5.27
N SER A 15 -10.25 14.69 4.13
CA SER A 15 -11.18 15.82 4.00
C SER A 15 -12.67 15.44 4.06
N ARG A 16 -13.02 14.15 4.05
CA ARG A 16 -14.41 13.67 4.17
C ARG A 16 -14.54 12.87 5.45
N ASN A 17 -14.72 13.58 6.56
CA ASN A 17 -15.01 12.94 7.84
C ASN A 17 -16.53 12.67 7.95
N PHE A 18 -16.91 11.40 8.02
CA PHE A 18 -18.29 10.96 8.24
C PHE A 18 -18.65 10.80 9.72
N TYR A 19 -17.66 10.90 10.61
CA TYR A 19 -17.82 10.79 12.06
C TYR A 19 -17.98 12.17 12.70
N LYS A 20 -18.86 12.29 13.70
CA LYS A 20 -19.15 13.60 14.33
C LYS A 20 -18.12 13.98 15.40
N GLY A 21 -17.73 15.26 15.39
CA GLY A 21 -16.93 15.90 16.44
C GLY A 21 -15.46 15.49 16.47
N VAL A 22 -14.73 16.06 17.43
CA VAL A 22 -13.26 15.92 17.55
C VAL A 22 -12.79 14.47 17.64
N LYS A 23 -13.56 13.60 18.32
CA LYS A 23 -13.27 12.17 18.38
C LYS A 23 -13.36 11.51 17.00
N GLY A 24 -14.34 11.90 16.20
CA GLY A 24 -14.50 11.43 14.83
C GLY A 24 -13.36 11.89 13.92
N ASP A 25 -12.93 13.14 14.05
CA ASP A 25 -11.78 13.69 13.30
C ASP A 25 -10.50 12.89 13.58
N ALA A 26 -10.23 12.60 14.85
CA ALA A 26 -9.06 11.80 15.24
C ALA A 26 -9.09 10.39 14.63
N ILE A 27 -10.25 9.73 14.64
CA ILE A 27 -10.44 8.41 14.03
C ILE A 27 -10.22 8.47 12.52
N ASN A 28 -10.78 9.46 11.84
CA ASN A 28 -10.61 9.62 10.39
C ASN A 28 -9.15 9.83 10.00
N VAL A 29 -8.39 10.60 10.80
CA VAL A 29 -6.95 10.81 10.59
C VAL A 29 -6.16 9.51 10.76
N LEU A 30 -6.43 8.76 11.84
CA LEU A 30 -5.79 7.46 12.08
C LEU A 30 -6.05 6.47 10.95
N LEU A 31 -7.31 6.36 10.50
CA LEU A 31 -7.68 5.44 9.42
C LEU A 31 -7.08 5.85 8.07
N ALA A 32 -7.06 7.14 7.74
CA ALA A 32 -6.41 7.61 6.51
C ALA A 32 -4.90 7.35 6.51
N ALA A 33 -4.23 7.58 7.64
CA ALA A 33 -2.81 7.27 7.82
C ALA A 33 -2.54 5.77 7.71
N ALA A 34 -3.37 4.92 8.33
CA ALA A 34 -3.29 3.47 8.22
C ALA A 34 -3.48 3.01 6.76
N ALA A 35 -4.48 3.54 6.05
CA ALA A 35 -4.74 3.22 4.65
C ALA A 35 -3.55 3.60 3.74
N TYR A 36 -2.91 4.75 3.98
CA TYR A 36 -1.70 5.15 3.27
C TYR A 36 -0.55 4.15 3.50
N ASN A 37 -0.34 3.74 4.75
CA ASN A 37 0.70 2.77 5.10
C ASN A 37 0.42 1.39 4.48
N PHE A 38 -0.83 0.89 4.56
CA PHE A 38 -1.21 -0.37 3.92
C PHE A 38 -1.03 -0.33 2.40
N LYS A 39 -1.36 0.79 1.74
CA LYS A 39 -1.14 0.96 0.29
C LYS A 39 0.35 0.88 -0.09
N ARG A 40 1.26 1.33 0.77
CA ARG A 40 2.71 1.16 0.56
C ARG A 40 3.14 -0.28 0.81
N ALA A 41 2.69 -0.89 1.91
CA ALA A 41 3.01 -2.28 2.23
C ALA A 41 2.54 -3.26 1.14
N MET A 42 1.31 -3.10 0.64
CA MET A 42 0.77 -3.92 -0.44
C MET A 42 1.55 -3.79 -1.75
N ARG A 43 2.08 -2.60 -2.06
CA ARG A 43 2.94 -2.40 -3.24
C ARG A 43 4.26 -3.18 -3.12
N VAL A 44 4.91 -3.10 -1.95
CA VAL A 44 6.14 -3.86 -1.69
C VAL A 44 5.88 -5.37 -1.74
N LEU A 45 4.77 -5.83 -1.16
CA LEU A 45 4.37 -7.23 -1.21
C LEU A 45 4.13 -7.71 -2.65
N LEU A 46 3.44 -6.91 -3.47
CA LEU A 46 3.21 -7.24 -4.87
C LEU A 46 4.52 -7.33 -5.67
N ASP A 47 5.46 -6.41 -5.43
CA ASP A 47 6.77 -6.44 -6.08
C ASP A 47 7.59 -7.67 -5.67
N LEU A 48 7.50 -8.08 -4.39
CA LEU A 48 8.12 -9.31 -3.91
C LEU A 48 7.52 -10.54 -4.61
N ILE A 49 6.19 -10.65 -4.67
CA ILE A 49 5.51 -11.76 -5.33
C ILE A 49 5.93 -11.85 -6.80
N LYS A 50 5.94 -10.71 -7.52
CA LYS A 50 6.37 -10.67 -8.93
C LYS A 50 7.80 -11.17 -9.11
N ARG A 51 8.73 -10.75 -8.24
CA ARG A 51 10.13 -11.22 -8.28
C ARG A 51 10.22 -12.73 -8.09
N ILE A 52 9.54 -13.25 -7.06
CA ILE A 52 9.50 -14.70 -6.80
C ILE A 52 8.91 -15.45 -8.00
N SER A 53 7.81 -14.97 -8.59
CA SER A 53 7.21 -15.60 -9.76
C SER A 53 8.16 -15.63 -10.97
N ILE A 54 8.88 -14.54 -11.24
CA ILE A 54 9.86 -14.48 -12.34
C ILE A 54 11.01 -15.46 -12.10
N GLU A 55 11.56 -15.47 -10.88
CA GLU A 55 12.64 -16.39 -10.51
C GLU A 55 12.19 -17.84 -10.70
N LEU A 56 11.04 -18.23 -10.16
CA LEU A 56 10.50 -19.60 -10.28
C LEU A 56 10.29 -20.03 -11.75
N VAL A 57 9.80 -19.14 -12.60
CA VAL A 57 9.65 -19.41 -14.04
C VAL A 57 11.01 -19.57 -14.71
N SER A 58 11.98 -18.72 -14.37
CA SER A 58 13.33 -18.79 -14.92
C SER A 58 14.07 -20.07 -14.50
N THR A 59 13.98 -20.46 -13.22
CA THR A 59 14.59 -21.71 -12.74
C THR A 59 13.93 -22.93 -13.38
N GLY A 60 12.60 -22.94 -13.49
CA GLY A 60 11.85 -24.00 -14.16
C GLY A 60 12.21 -24.14 -15.65
N PHE A 61 12.44 -23.02 -16.34
CA PHE A 61 12.93 -23.01 -17.71
C PHE A 61 14.35 -23.61 -17.78
N MET A 62 15.31 -23.12 -16.99
CA MET A 62 16.69 -23.61 -17.01
C MET A 62 16.80 -25.12 -16.75
N LEU A 63 16.02 -25.65 -15.80
CA LEU A 63 15.96 -27.09 -15.50
C LEU A 63 15.43 -27.91 -16.69
N LYS A 64 14.54 -27.36 -17.52
CA LYS A 64 13.98 -28.03 -18.70
C LYS A 64 14.98 -28.16 -19.86
N TYR A 65 15.93 -27.23 -20.00
CA TYR A 65 16.95 -27.23 -21.07
C TYR A 65 18.30 -27.80 -20.64
N SER A 66 18.41 -28.32 -19.41
CA SER A 66 19.63 -28.94 -18.88
C SER A 66 19.69 -30.46 -19.07
N PHE A 67 18.77 -31.05 -19.86
CA PHE A 67 18.73 -32.45 -20.24
C PHE A 67 18.75 -32.62 -21.75
#